data_AF-A0A0P9H5M9-F1
#
_entry.id   AF-A0A0P9H5M9-F1
#
_cell.length_a   1.000
_cell.length_b   1.000
_cell.length_c   1.000
_cell.angle_alpha   90.00
_cell.angle_beta   90.00
_cell.angle_gamma   90.00
#
_symmetry.space_group_name_H-M   'P 1'
#
loop_
_entity.id
_entity.type
_entity.pdbx_description
1 polymer ?
#
loop_
_entity_poly.entity_id
_entity_poly.type
_entity_poly.pdbx_seq_one_letter_code
_entity_poly.pdbx_strand_id
1 'polypeptide(L)'
;AGEYLAKMGLPEEDFNSYATHRGDHLTAQRATFANPQLVNEMAVVDGKVIKGSLTRIEPEGVVTRMWEAIETYMARKQPLIIIAGADYGQGSSRDWAAKGVRLAGVEAIAAEGFERIHRTNLVGMGVLPLEFKPGTSRLTLGIDGSETFDVIGQRTPRATLTLVIQRRNGERVEVPVTCRLDTAEELSIYEAGGVLQRFAQDFLEAAAS
;
A
#
# COMPACT_ATOMS: atom_id res chain seq x y z
N ALA A 1 0.85 -6.05 -17.06
CA ALA A 1 -0.31 -5.68 -17.89
C ALA A 1 -0.20 -6.18 -19.34
N GLY A 2 0.91 -5.94 -20.05
CA GLY A 2 1.09 -6.41 -21.44
C GLY A 2 0.83 -7.91 -21.65
N GLU A 3 1.34 -8.79 -20.79
CA GLU A 3 1.06 -10.25 -20.88
C GLU A 3 -0.43 -10.60 -20.71
N TYR A 4 -1.19 -9.80 -19.95
CA TYR A 4 -2.64 -9.98 -19.83
C TYR A 4 -3.37 -9.51 -21.08
N LEU A 5 -3.00 -8.34 -21.62
CA LEU A 5 -3.57 -7.83 -22.86
C LEU A 5 -3.27 -8.77 -24.03
N ALA A 6 -2.06 -9.36 -24.07
CA ALA A 6 -1.69 -10.43 -25.00
C ALA A 6 -2.57 -11.68 -24.84
N LYS A 7 -2.80 -12.14 -23.59
CA LYS A 7 -3.73 -13.26 -23.31
C LYS A 7 -5.18 -12.94 -23.71
N MET A 8 -5.58 -11.66 -23.68
CA MET A 8 -6.88 -11.20 -24.16
C MET A 8 -6.93 -10.98 -25.68
N GLY A 9 -5.83 -11.26 -26.40
CA GLY A 9 -5.76 -11.18 -27.86
C GLY A 9 -5.59 -9.75 -28.40
N LEU A 10 -5.19 -8.78 -27.57
CA LEU A 10 -4.89 -7.44 -28.08
C LEU A 10 -3.52 -7.40 -28.80
N PRO A 11 -3.43 -6.72 -29.96
CA PRO A 11 -2.16 -6.40 -30.59
C PRO A 11 -1.24 -5.60 -29.65
N GLU A 12 0.07 -5.81 -29.73
CA GLU A 12 1.06 -5.10 -28.89
C GLU A 12 1.05 -3.58 -29.15
N GLU A 13 0.72 -3.17 -30.38
CA GLU A 13 0.50 -1.77 -30.78
C GLU A 13 -0.71 -1.12 -30.08
N ASP A 14 -1.67 -1.92 -29.61
CA ASP A 14 -2.84 -1.49 -28.86
C ASP A 14 -2.64 -1.59 -27.33
N PHE A 15 -1.43 -1.89 -26.84
CA PHE A 15 -1.09 -1.82 -25.42
C PHE A 15 -1.02 -0.37 -24.88
N ASN A 16 -1.73 0.56 -25.53
CA ASN A 16 -1.68 2.01 -25.34
C ASN A 16 -1.47 2.40 -23.87
N SER A 17 -0.73 3.50 -23.68
CA SER A 17 -0.26 3.96 -22.37
C SER A 17 -1.31 3.75 -21.27
N TYR A 18 -0.92 3.21 -20.11
CA TYR A 18 -1.80 2.86 -18.98
C TYR A 18 -2.93 3.86 -18.67
N ALA A 19 -2.76 5.13 -19.05
CA ALA A 19 -3.78 6.16 -19.00
C ALA A 19 -5.07 5.88 -19.79
N THR A 20 -5.04 5.06 -20.85
CA THR A 20 -6.22 4.74 -21.70
C THR A 20 -7.08 3.58 -21.15
N HIS A 21 -6.54 2.74 -20.26
CA HIS A 21 -7.26 1.60 -19.68
C HIS A 21 -7.73 1.82 -18.23
N ARG A 22 -7.88 3.09 -17.81
CA ARG A 22 -8.25 3.44 -16.41
C ARG A 22 -9.61 2.92 -15.95
N GLY A 23 -10.48 2.49 -16.87
CA GLY A 23 -11.78 1.88 -16.55
C GLY A 23 -11.72 0.37 -16.27
N ASP A 24 -10.65 -0.31 -16.68
CA ASP A 24 -10.44 -1.74 -16.39
C ASP A 24 -9.64 -1.89 -15.09
N HIS A 25 -10.33 -2.28 -14.02
CA HIS A 25 -9.74 -2.48 -12.72
C HIS A 25 -8.65 -3.57 -12.70
N LEU A 26 -8.72 -4.60 -13.56
CA LEU A 26 -7.71 -5.65 -13.63
C LEU A 26 -6.40 -5.13 -14.25
N THR A 27 -6.50 -4.38 -15.35
CA THR A 27 -5.33 -3.73 -15.97
C THR A 27 -4.72 -2.70 -15.02
N ALA A 28 -5.54 -1.90 -14.35
CA ALA A 28 -5.06 -0.88 -13.42
C ALA A 28 -4.44 -1.48 -12.15
N GLN A 29 -5.02 -2.56 -11.59
CA GLN A 29 -4.42 -3.30 -10.48
C GLN A 29 -3.04 -3.83 -10.87
N ARG A 30 -2.91 -4.44 -12.05
CA ARG A 30 -1.62 -4.93 -12.58
C ARG A 30 -0.64 -3.83 -12.99
N ALA A 31 -1.09 -2.57 -13.06
CA ALA A 31 -0.24 -1.40 -13.27
C ALA A 31 0.28 -0.82 -11.94
N THR A 32 -0.27 -1.25 -10.80
CA THR A 32 0.18 -0.83 -9.47
C THR A 32 1.63 -1.29 -9.27
N PHE A 33 2.50 -0.34 -8.93
CA PHE A 33 3.96 -0.57 -8.78
C PHE A 33 4.64 -1.17 -10.03
N ALA A 34 4.09 -0.96 -11.23
CA ALA A 34 4.63 -1.47 -12.49
C ALA A 34 5.80 -0.63 -13.08
N ASN A 35 6.36 0.32 -12.32
CA ASN A 35 7.43 1.18 -12.80
C ASN A 35 8.76 0.40 -12.91
N PRO A 36 9.44 0.36 -14.07
CA PRO A 36 10.74 -0.32 -14.22
C PRO A 36 11.86 0.31 -13.37
N GLN A 37 11.69 1.55 -12.90
CA GLN A 37 12.63 2.23 -12.00
C GLN A 37 12.29 2.04 -10.51
N LEU A 38 11.24 1.27 -10.18
CA LEU A 38 10.93 0.95 -8.78
C LEU A 38 12.12 0.26 -8.12
N VAL A 39 12.47 0.70 -6.92
CA VAL A 39 13.45 0.04 -6.07
C VAL A 39 12.69 -0.53 -4.89
N ASN A 40 12.67 -1.85 -4.77
CA ASN A 40 12.12 -2.55 -3.62
C ASN A 40 13.28 -3.23 -2.88
N GLU A 41 13.54 -2.81 -1.65
CA GLU A 41 14.66 -3.32 -0.83
C GLU A 41 14.56 -4.83 -0.56
N MET A 42 13.37 -5.43 -0.71
CA MET A 42 13.16 -6.87 -0.61
C MET A 42 13.59 -7.66 -1.86
N ALA A 43 13.64 -7.01 -3.03
CA ALA A 43 13.94 -7.65 -4.31
C ALA A 43 15.45 -7.81 -4.54
N VAL A 44 16.05 -8.70 -3.73
CA VAL A 44 17.49 -8.97 -3.75
C VAL A 44 17.77 -10.24 -4.56
N VAL A 45 18.65 -10.12 -5.57
CA VAL A 45 19.18 -11.25 -6.36
C VAL A 45 20.69 -11.16 -6.35
N ASP A 46 21.37 -12.27 -6.05
CA ASP A 46 22.84 -12.33 -5.93
C ASP A 46 23.42 -11.25 -4.99
N GLY A 47 22.72 -10.98 -3.88
CA GLY A 47 23.11 -10.00 -2.87
C GLY A 47 22.92 -8.53 -3.26
N LYS A 48 22.26 -8.24 -4.39
CA LYS A 48 22.00 -6.88 -4.86
C LYS A 48 20.52 -6.61 -5.05
N VAL A 49 20.08 -5.42 -4.66
CA VAL A 49 18.72 -4.95 -4.94
C VAL A 49 18.58 -4.71 -6.45
N ILE A 50 17.58 -5.34 -7.07
CA ILE A 50 17.30 -5.22 -8.49
C ILE A 50 16.15 -4.24 -8.70
N LYS A 51 16.32 -3.30 -9.65
CA LYS A 51 15.27 -2.37 -10.06
C LYS A 51 14.19 -3.08 -10.87
N GLY A 52 12.95 -2.67 -10.68
CA GLY A 52 11.82 -3.11 -11.47
C GLY A 52 10.58 -3.35 -10.61
N SER A 53 9.51 -3.76 -11.29
CA SER A 53 8.27 -4.16 -10.65
C SER A 53 8.41 -5.56 -10.02
N LEU A 54 9.21 -5.64 -8.96
CA LEU A 54 9.62 -6.87 -8.29
C LEU A 54 9.38 -6.76 -6.79
N THR A 55 9.09 -7.89 -6.16
CA THR A 55 9.05 -8.03 -4.70
C THR A 55 9.37 -9.47 -4.31
N ARG A 56 9.67 -9.70 -3.04
CA ARG A 56 9.88 -11.03 -2.48
C ARG A 56 8.61 -11.49 -1.79
N ILE A 57 8.13 -12.68 -2.13
CA ILE A 57 6.99 -13.31 -1.48
C ILE A 57 7.50 -13.99 -0.20
N GLU A 58 6.91 -13.62 0.93
CA GLU A 58 7.11 -14.21 2.24
C GLU A 58 5.99 -15.20 2.59
N PRO A 59 6.28 -16.33 3.27
CA PRO A 59 7.59 -16.68 3.84
C PRO A 59 8.56 -17.39 2.89
N GLU A 60 8.16 -17.65 1.64
CA GLU A 60 8.92 -18.45 0.67
C GLU A 60 10.28 -17.86 0.31
N GLY A 61 10.46 -16.54 0.45
CA GLY A 61 11.70 -15.85 0.12
C GLY A 61 11.96 -15.75 -1.39
N VAL A 62 10.94 -15.96 -2.23
CA VAL A 62 11.09 -15.98 -3.70
C VAL A 62 10.82 -14.60 -4.27
N VAL A 63 11.78 -14.04 -5.03
CA VAL A 63 11.58 -12.79 -5.76
C VAL A 63 10.77 -13.06 -7.03
N THR A 64 9.64 -12.38 -7.17
CA THR A 64 8.70 -12.50 -8.30
C THR A 64 8.35 -11.13 -8.86
N ARG A 65 7.57 -11.12 -9.95
CA ARG A 65 6.96 -9.88 -10.43
C ARG A 65 5.93 -9.41 -9.42
N MET A 66 5.77 -8.10 -9.30
CA MET A 66 4.87 -7.50 -8.31
C MET A 66 3.42 -7.98 -8.48
N TRP A 67 2.95 -8.10 -9.72
CA TRP A 67 1.57 -8.55 -9.97
C TRP A 67 1.35 -10.01 -9.54
N GLU A 68 2.35 -10.87 -9.67
CA GLU A 68 2.29 -12.27 -9.20
C GLU A 68 2.22 -12.30 -7.68
N ALA A 69 2.97 -11.43 -7.01
CA ALA A 69 2.93 -11.31 -5.55
C ALA A 69 1.57 -10.77 -5.08
N ILE A 70 1.01 -9.76 -5.75
CA ILE A 70 -0.33 -9.24 -5.45
C ILE A 70 -1.37 -10.34 -5.58
N GLU A 71 -1.40 -11.07 -6.71
CA GLU A 71 -2.35 -12.17 -6.91
C GLU A 71 -2.17 -13.28 -5.84
N THR A 72 -0.92 -13.58 -5.47
CA THR A 72 -0.60 -14.54 -4.41
C THR A 72 -1.17 -14.12 -3.06
N TYR A 73 -0.93 -12.89 -2.62
CA TYR A 73 -1.43 -12.41 -1.32
C TYR A 73 -2.94 -12.19 -1.29
N MET A 74 -3.55 -11.81 -2.43
CA MET A 74 -5.00 -11.79 -2.57
C MET A 74 -5.62 -13.18 -2.40
N ALA A 75 -5.04 -14.21 -3.02
CA ALA A 75 -5.49 -15.59 -2.86
C ALA A 75 -5.35 -16.07 -1.41
N ARG A 76 -4.29 -15.63 -0.71
CA ARG A 76 -4.08 -15.89 0.73
C ARG A 76 -5.04 -15.12 1.63
N LYS A 77 -5.76 -14.12 1.10
CA LYS A 77 -6.59 -13.17 1.87
C LYS A 77 -5.80 -12.53 3.02
N GLN A 78 -4.53 -12.24 2.75
CA GLN A 78 -3.59 -11.73 3.75
C GLN A 78 -3.51 -10.20 3.65
N PRO A 79 -3.76 -9.47 4.76
CA PRO A 79 -3.52 -8.03 4.81
C PRO A 79 -2.05 -7.69 4.53
N LEU A 80 -1.83 -6.62 3.77
CA LEU A 80 -0.48 -6.14 3.45
C LEU A 80 -0.20 -4.77 4.08
N ILE A 81 1.07 -4.52 4.34
CA ILE A 81 1.62 -3.21 4.74
C ILE A 81 2.73 -2.81 3.79
N ILE A 82 2.88 -1.51 3.53
CA ILE A 82 4.05 -0.94 2.84
C ILE A 82 4.92 -0.21 3.85
N ILE A 83 6.22 -0.46 3.81
CA ILE A 83 7.24 0.28 4.55
C ILE A 83 7.99 1.21 3.58
N ALA A 84 8.09 2.50 3.91
CA ALA A 84 8.64 3.51 3.00
C ALA A 84 9.51 4.59 3.69
N GLY A 85 10.22 5.38 2.86
CA GLY A 85 11.05 6.50 3.29
C GLY A 85 10.29 7.82 3.50
N ALA A 86 11.00 8.96 3.41
CA ALA A 86 10.54 10.28 3.85
C ALA A 86 9.50 10.97 2.94
N ASP A 87 9.50 10.66 1.64
CA ASP A 87 8.69 11.37 0.64
C ASP A 87 7.69 10.43 -0.05
N TYR A 88 7.03 9.55 0.71
CA TYR A 88 6.13 8.57 0.12
C TYR A 88 4.96 9.26 -0.60
N GLY A 89 4.81 8.96 -1.90
CA GLY A 89 3.77 9.52 -2.75
C GLY A 89 4.15 10.79 -3.53
N GLN A 90 5.39 11.27 -3.42
CA GLN A 90 5.84 12.47 -4.16
C GLN A 90 5.63 12.34 -5.68
N GLY A 91 5.07 13.38 -6.30
CA GLY A 91 4.79 13.42 -7.74
C GLY A 91 3.59 12.57 -8.19
N SER A 92 2.86 11.92 -7.27
CA SER A 92 1.72 11.06 -7.60
C SER A 92 0.38 11.74 -7.32
N SER A 93 -0.11 12.53 -8.29
CA SER A 93 -1.48 13.08 -8.26
C SER A 93 -2.53 12.18 -8.92
N ARG A 94 -2.12 11.01 -9.42
CA ARG A 94 -2.97 10.14 -10.24
C ARG A 94 -3.96 9.36 -9.36
N ASP A 95 -5.23 9.31 -9.75
CA ASP A 95 -6.32 8.58 -9.06
C ASP A 95 -5.95 7.14 -8.67
N TRP A 96 -5.16 6.48 -9.52
CA TRP A 96 -4.77 5.09 -9.34
C TRP A 96 -3.64 4.87 -8.33
N ALA A 97 -2.93 5.92 -7.89
CA ALA A 97 -1.83 5.80 -6.96
C ALA A 97 -2.28 5.29 -5.57
N ALA A 98 -3.48 5.66 -5.13
CA ALA A 98 -4.06 5.13 -3.89
C ALA A 98 -5.02 3.94 -4.13
N LYS A 99 -5.83 4.00 -5.20
CA LYS A 99 -6.75 2.90 -5.56
C LYS A 99 -6.02 1.58 -5.82
N GLY A 100 -4.93 1.64 -6.58
CA GLY A 100 -4.11 0.46 -6.87
C GLY A 100 -3.53 -0.18 -5.61
N VAL A 101 -3.06 0.65 -4.67
CA VAL A 101 -2.56 0.21 -3.35
C VAL A 101 -3.64 -0.52 -2.57
N ARG A 102 -4.85 0.06 -2.48
CA ARG A 102 -5.97 -0.59 -1.78
C ARG A 102 -6.38 -1.91 -2.45
N LEU A 103 -6.49 -1.93 -3.79
CA LEU A 103 -6.83 -3.13 -4.55
C LEU A 103 -5.75 -4.22 -4.48
N ALA A 104 -4.50 -3.87 -4.19
CA ALA A 104 -3.44 -4.83 -3.93
C ALA A 104 -3.58 -5.52 -2.56
N GLY A 105 -4.52 -5.09 -1.71
CA GLY A 105 -4.73 -5.64 -0.37
C GLY A 105 -3.94 -4.94 0.73
N VAL A 106 -3.37 -3.76 0.45
CA VAL A 106 -2.66 -2.97 1.46
C VAL A 106 -3.67 -2.29 2.38
N GLU A 107 -3.54 -2.53 3.68
CA GLU A 107 -4.38 -1.95 4.74
C GLU A 107 -3.69 -0.77 5.44
N ALA A 108 -2.35 -0.76 5.47
CA ALA A 108 -1.57 0.29 6.13
C ALA A 108 -0.29 0.63 5.36
N ILE A 109 0.22 1.84 5.58
CA ILE A 109 1.55 2.26 5.15
C ILE A 109 2.29 2.84 6.34
N ALA A 110 3.48 2.36 6.64
CA ALA A 110 4.39 2.99 7.61
C ALA A 110 5.56 3.64 6.88
N ALA A 111 5.66 4.96 6.96
CA ALA A 111 6.68 5.74 6.24
C ALA A 111 7.41 6.70 7.18
N GLU A 112 8.58 7.19 6.77
CA GLU A 112 9.25 8.29 7.46
C GLU A 112 8.55 9.64 7.19
N GLY A 113 7.78 9.72 6.11
CA GLY A 113 6.94 10.87 5.79
C GLY A 113 6.11 10.64 4.53
N PHE A 114 5.14 11.54 4.31
CA PHE A 114 4.19 11.46 3.20
C PHE A 114 4.11 12.78 2.43
N GLU A 115 3.95 12.69 1.12
CA GLU A 115 3.39 13.80 0.35
C GLU A 115 1.94 14.04 0.76
N ARG A 116 1.58 15.31 0.97
CA ARG A 116 0.32 15.74 1.59
C ARG A 116 -0.91 15.25 0.83
N ILE A 117 -0.94 15.39 -0.50
CA ILE A 117 -2.09 15.02 -1.34
C ILE A 117 -2.20 13.49 -1.40
N HIS A 118 -1.08 12.80 -1.59
CA HIS A 118 -1.07 11.33 -1.63
C HIS A 118 -1.60 10.72 -0.34
N ARG A 119 -1.19 11.24 0.82
CA ARG A 119 -1.71 10.83 2.13
C ARG A 119 -3.24 10.94 2.19
N THR A 120 -3.82 12.07 1.77
CA THR A 120 -5.28 12.24 1.74
C THR A 120 -5.95 11.22 0.82
N ASN A 121 -5.35 10.91 -0.33
CA ASN A 121 -5.90 9.90 -1.24
C ASN A 121 -5.89 8.49 -0.62
N LEU A 122 -4.84 8.12 0.14
CA LEU A 122 -4.78 6.85 0.85
C LEU A 122 -5.89 6.72 1.89
N VAL A 123 -6.10 7.76 2.71
CA VAL A 123 -7.19 7.82 3.68
C VAL A 123 -8.54 7.66 2.97
N GLY A 124 -8.72 8.36 1.85
CA GLY A 124 -9.94 8.26 1.07
C GLY A 124 -10.22 6.86 0.52
N MET A 125 -9.19 6.02 0.36
CA MET A 125 -9.32 4.62 -0.04
C MET A 125 -9.39 3.63 1.14
N GLY A 126 -9.39 4.13 2.38
CA GLY A 126 -9.41 3.30 3.58
C GLY A 126 -8.05 2.67 3.93
N VAL A 127 -6.94 3.22 3.45
CA VAL A 127 -5.58 2.79 3.82
C VAL A 127 -5.08 3.67 4.96
N LEU A 128 -4.55 3.06 6.03
CA LEU A 128 -4.07 3.77 7.22
C LEU A 128 -2.65 4.31 7.03
N PRO A 129 -2.42 5.65 6.97
CA PRO A 129 -1.08 6.21 6.92
C PRO A 129 -0.49 6.31 8.34
N LEU A 130 0.67 5.72 8.55
CA LEU A 130 1.44 5.72 9.79
C LEU A 130 2.80 6.36 9.53
N GLU A 131 3.21 7.29 10.37
CA GLU A 131 4.49 7.97 10.25
C GLU A 131 5.40 7.61 11.41
N PHE A 132 6.63 7.18 11.12
CA PHE A 132 7.64 6.96 12.14
C PHE A 132 7.94 8.26 12.91
N LYS A 133 8.27 8.15 14.21
CA LYS A 133 8.69 9.32 14.99
C LYS A 133 10.07 9.82 14.51
N PRO A 134 10.41 11.10 14.72
CA PRO A 134 11.71 11.63 14.34
C PRO A 134 12.88 10.78 14.87
N GLY A 135 13.85 10.50 14.01
CA GLY A 135 15.00 9.65 14.32
C GLY A 135 14.74 8.14 14.21
N THR A 136 13.50 7.72 13.92
CA THR A 136 13.15 6.33 13.63
C THR A 136 12.88 6.17 12.13
N SER A 137 13.46 5.14 11.52
CA SER A 137 13.24 4.77 10.13
C SER A 137 13.25 3.26 9.94
N ARG A 138 12.85 2.80 8.75
CA ARG A 138 12.99 1.39 8.36
C ARG A 138 14.44 0.88 8.49
N LEU A 139 15.43 1.76 8.29
CA LEU A 139 16.85 1.43 8.39
C LEU A 139 17.31 1.33 9.84
N THR A 140 16.91 2.26 10.71
CA THR A 140 17.28 2.18 12.14
C THR A 140 16.61 1.00 12.84
N LEU A 141 15.44 0.58 12.35
CA LEU A 141 14.70 -0.58 12.85
C LEU A 141 15.20 -1.90 12.24
N GLY A 142 16.04 -1.84 11.21
CA GLY A 142 16.57 -3.01 10.51
C GLY A 142 15.48 -3.86 9.86
N ILE A 143 14.45 -3.23 9.30
CA ILE A 143 13.33 -3.93 8.65
C ILE A 143 13.82 -4.55 7.33
N ASP A 144 13.67 -5.85 7.17
CA ASP A 144 14.07 -6.58 5.95
C ASP A 144 12.89 -7.12 5.11
N GLY A 145 11.68 -6.93 5.62
CA GLY A 145 10.41 -7.29 5.00
C GLY A 145 9.95 -8.72 5.31
N SER A 146 10.73 -9.49 6.08
CA SER A 146 10.37 -10.85 6.50
C SER A 146 9.53 -10.91 7.78
N GLU A 147 9.32 -9.75 8.41
CA GLU A 147 8.55 -9.59 9.64
C GLU A 147 7.04 -9.59 9.39
N THR A 148 6.28 -9.83 10.46
CA THR A 148 4.85 -9.50 10.50
C THR A 148 4.62 -8.24 11.31
N PHE A 149 3.47 -7.59 11.06
CA PHE A 149 3.17 -6.27 11.62
C PHE A 149 1.76 -6.23 12.19
N ASP A 150 1.61 -5.66 13.37
CA ASP A 150 0.33 -5.25 13.94
C ASP A 150 0.31 -3.75 14.22
N VAL A 151 -0.87 -3.15 14.22
CA VAL A 151 -1.07 -1.75 14.59
C VAL A 151 -2.05 -1.69 15.75
N ILE A 152 -1.57 -1.27 16.92
CA ILE A 152 -2.33 -1.27 18.18
C ILE A 152 -2.53 0.17 18.67
N GLY A 153 -3.72 0.44 19.20
CA GLY A 153 -4.05 1.69 19.86
C GLY A 153 -5.40 2.26 19.39
N GLN A 154 -5.90 3.23 20.14
CA GLN A 154 -7.13 3.93 19.78
C GLN A 154 -6.84 4.98 18.71
N ARG A 155 -7.58 4.92 17.59
CA ARG A 155 -7.47 5.89 16.51
C ARG A 155 -8.21 7.17 16.90
N THR A 156 -7.46 8.23 17.10
CA THR A 156 -7.95 9.61 17.12
C THR A 156 -7.07 10.44 16.17
N PRO A 157 -7.49 11.64 15.75
CA PRO A 157 -6.68 12.45 14.85
C PRO A 157 -5.28 12.67 15.42
N ARG A 158 -4.25 12.32 14.64
CA ARG A 158 -2.82 12.42 15.01
C ARG A 158 -2.41 11.61 16.25
N ALA A 159 -3.19 10.60 16.64
CA ALA A 159 -2.87 9.72 17.76
C ALA A 159 -1.48 9.11 17.62
N THR A 160 -0.84 8.82 18.75
CA THR A 160 0.31 7.92 18.76
C THR A 160 -0.22 6.49 18.89
N LEU A 161 0.03 5.68 17.86
CA LEU A 161 -0.25 4.25 17.85
C LEU A 161 1.07 3.48 18.02
N THR A 162 0.96 2.18 18.25
CA THR A 162 2.12 1.27 18.32
C THR A 162 2.12 0.36 17.09
N LEU A 163 3.16 0.47 16.27
CA LEU A 163 3.49 -0.53 15.25
C LEU A 163 4.27 -1.65 15.95
N VAL A 164 3.69 -2.84 16.04
CA VAL A 164 4.36 -4.02 16.58
C VAL A 164 4.97 -4.78 15.43
N ILE A 165 6.29 -5.01 15.50
CA ILE A 165 7.06 -5.76 14.51
C ILE A 165 7.41 -7.11 15.14
N GLN A 166 6.93 -8.21 14.56
CA GLN A 166 7.35 -9.56 14.98
C GLN A 166 8.37 -10.10 13.98
N ARG A 167 9.60 -10.24 14.45
CA ARG A 167 10.70 -10.77 13.65
C ARG A 167 10.65 -12.29 13.59
N ARG A 168 11.25 -12.86 12.55
CA ARG A 168 11.36 -14.33 12.37
C ARG A 168 12.09 -15.04 13.51
N ASN A 169 12.99 -14.35 14.21
CA ASN A 169 13.70 -14.89 15.37
C ASN A 169 12.84 -14.92 16.66
N GLY A 170 11.56 -14.49 16.58
CA GLY A 170 10.63 -14.39 17.70
C GLY A 170 10.73 -13.09 18.51
N GLU A 171 11.66 -12.20 18.17
CA GLU A 171 11.77 -10.89 18.80
C GLU A 171 10.57 -10.01 18.43
N ARG A 172 10.02 -9.34 19.44
CA ARG A 172 8.91 -8.41 19.30
C ARG A 172 9.41 -7.00 19.60
N VAL A 173 9.29 -6.11 18.63
CA VAL A 173 9.65 -4.70 18.77
C VAL A 173 8.38 -3.86 18.70
N GLU A 174 8.20 -2.96 19.66
CA GLU A 174 7.13 -1.97 19.65
C GLU A 174 7.69 -0.61 19.26
N VAL A 175 7.13 -0.03 18.21
CA VAL A 175 7.58 1.26 17.67
C VAL A 175 6.43 2.26 17.75
N PRO A 176 6.60 3.39 18.47
CA PRO A 176 5.60 4.44 18.43
C PRO A 176 5.55 5.06 17.03
N VAL A 177 4.35 5.19 16.47
CA VAL A 177 4.10 5.83 15.17
C VAL A 177 2.98 6.86 15.31
N THR A 178 3.00 7.89 14.49
CA THR A 178 1.91 8.86 14.41
C THR A 178 0.87 8.36 13.40
N CYS A 179 -0.37 8.22 13.84
CA CYS A 179 -1.52 8.01 12.96
C CYS A 179 -1.75 9.28 12.14
N ARG A 180 -1.53 9.24 10.82
CA ARG A 180 -1.67 10.41 9.94
C ARG A 180 -3.08 10.60 9.41
N LEU A 181 -4.09 10.26 10.23
CA LEU A 181 -5.43 10.80 10.14
C LEU A 181 -5.38 12.17 10.82
N ASP A 182 -5.32 13.24 10.04
CA ASP A 182 -4.99 14.57 10.54
C ASP A 182 -6.23 15.31 11.08
N THR A 183 -7.44 14.88 10.69
CA THR A 183 -8.72 15.48 11.11
C THR A 183 -9.75 14.43 11.55
N ALA A 184 -10.80 14.88 12.25
CA ALA A 184 -11.92 14.01 12.62
C ALA A 184 -12.72 13.51 11.40
N GLU A 185 -12.82 14.34 10.35
CA GLU A 185 -13.46 13.95 9.09
C GLU A 185 -12.71 12.80 8.41
N GLU A 186 -11.38 12.89 8.35
CA GLU A 186 -10.53 11.83 7.81
C GLU A 186 -10.64 10.53 8.61
N LEU A 187 -10.72 10.63 9.94
CA LEU A 187 -10.97 9.47 10.79
C LEU A 187 -12.32 8.83 10.45
N SER A 188 -13.37 9.63 10.32
CA SER A 188 -14.71 9.14 9.99
C SER A 188 -14.77 8.47 8.61
N ILE A 189 -14.09 9.05 7.60
CA ILE A 189 -13.94 8.45 6.26
C ILE A 189 -13.19 7.11 6.35
N TYR A 190 -12.09 7.05 7.10
CA TYR A 190 -11.30 5.83 7.26
C TYR A 190 -12.11 4.71 7.94
N GLU A 191 -12.78 5.01 9.05
CA GLU A 191 -13.60 4.02 9.80
C GLU A 191 -14.78 3.50 8.97
N ALA A 192 -15.31 4.31 8.04
CA ALA A 192 -16.31 3.85 7.07
C ALA A 192 -15.74 2.88 6.01
N GLY A 193 -14.42 2.71 5.91
CA GLY A 193 -13.75 1.92 4.87
C GLY A 193 -13.36 2.72 3.63
N GLY A 194 -13.36 4.06 3.72
CA GLY A 194 -13.04 4.99 2.64
C GLY A 194 -14.26 5.77 2.12
N VAL A 195 -14.00 6.76 1.27
CA VAL A 195 -14.98 7.76 0.80
C VAL A 195 -16.19 7.11 0.11
N LEU A 196 -15.98 6.09 -0.74
CA LEU A 196 -17.09 5.43 -1.44
C LEU A 196 -17.99 4.66 -0.48
N GLN A 197 -17.41 4.01 0.54
CA GLN A 197 -18.19 3.29 1.54
C GLN A 197 -18.95 4.27 2.45
N ARG A 198 -18.33 5.41 2.80
CA ARG A 198 -19.00 6.47 3.54
C ARG A 198 -20.22 7.00 2.80
N PHE A 199 -20.09 7.34 1.51
CA PHE A 199 -21.24 7.80 0.72
C PHE A 199 -22.36 6.77 0.64
N ALA A 200 -22.04 5.47 0.52
CA ALA A 200 -23.04 4.42 0.50
C ALA A 200 -23.79 4.32 1.84
N GLN A 201 -23.08 4.45 2.97
CA GLN A 201 -23.69 4.46 4.31
C GLN A 201 -24.60 5.67 4.49
N ASP A 202 -24.11 6.88 4.18
CA ASP A 202 -24.90 8.11 4.32
C ASP A 202 -26.19 8.07 3.47
N PHE A 203 -26.12 7.50 2.25
CA PHE A 203 -27.29 7.32 1.39
C PHE A 203 -28.32 6.36 1.99
N LEU A 204 -27.87 5.24 2.58
CA LEU A 204 -28.74 4.27 3.23
C LEU A 204 -29.39 4.84 4.49
N GLU A 205 -28.66 5.63 5.28
CA GLU A 205 -29.19 6.31 6.47
C GLU A 205 -30.27 7.33 6.10
N ALA A 206 -30.02 8.16 5.08
CA ALA A 206 -30.97 9.15 4.58
C ALA A 206 -32.23 8.52 3.97
N ALA A 207 -32.13 7.32 3.39
CA ALA A 207 -33.28 6.58 2.87
C ALA A 207 -34.10 5.88 3.98
N ALA A 208 -33.53 5.73 5.17
CA ALA A 208 -34.17 5.11 6.34
C ALA A 208 -34.81 6.12 7.31
N SER A 209 -34.47 7.40 7.17
CA SER A 209 -35.05 8.54 7.91
C SER A 209 -36.26 9.15 7.19
#